data_AF-A0A820R6G5-F1
#
_entry.id   AF-A0A820R6G5-F1
#
_cell.length_a   1.000
_cell.length_b   1.000
_cell.length_c   1.000
_cell.angle_alpha   90.00
_cell.angle_beta   90.00
_cell.angle_gamma   90.00
#
_symmetry.space_group_name_H-M   'P 1'
#
loop_
_entity.id
_entity.type
_entity.pdbx_description
1 polymer ?
#
loop_
_entity_poly.entity_id
_entity_poly.type
_entity_poly.pdbx_seq_one_letter_code
_entity_poly.pdbx_strand_id
1 'polypeptide(L)' 'MSPRNQYNITSDSPYLQTSNQVFVFTTQLANEAADSVLKNEHPNIIEYHKSLPSTAQYVS' A
#
# COMPACT_ATOMS: atom_id res chain seq x y z
N MET A 1 1.25 48.15 8.03
CA MET A 1 1.68 46.98 7.24
C MET A 1 2.51 46.08 8.14
N SER A 2 1.98 44.90 8.44
CA SER A 2 2.69 43.63 8.70
C SER A 2 1.61 42.54 8.75
N PRO A 3 1.62 41.56 7.84
CA PRO A 3 0.52 40.61 7.70
C PRO A 3 0.51 39.55 8.81
N ARG A 4 -0.69 39.09 9.15
CA ARG A 4 -1.00 38.00 10.08
C ARG A 4 -0.10 36.80 9.80
N ASN A 5 0.55 36.28 10.85
CA ASN A 5 0.94 34.87 10.89
C ASN A 5 -0.34 34.02 10.85
N GLN A 6 -0.88 33.80 9.65
CA GLN A 6 -1.68 32.63 9.36
C GLN A 6 -0.71 31.45 9.46
N TYR A 7 -0.59 30.90 10.66
CA TYR A 7 -0.36 29.47 10.75
C TYR A 7 -1.60 28.83 10.15
N ASN A 8 -1.58 28.67 8.82
CA ASN A 8 -2.32 27.63 8.16
C ASN A 8 -1.79 26.34 8.79
N ILE A 9 -2.43 25.93 9.87
CA ILE A 9 -2.57 24.52 10.19
C ILE A 9 -3.34 24.00 8.98
N THR A 10 -2.61 23.67 7.91
CA THR A 10 -3.11 22.72 6.95
C THR A 10 -3.51 21.53 7.79
N SER A 11 -4.81 21.35 7.91
CA SER A 11 -5.48 20.17 8.44
C SER A 11 -5.19 18.91 7.61
N ASP A 12 -4.03 18.87 6.97
CA ASP A 12 -3.30 17.67 6.57
C ASP A 12 -2.24 17.45 7.64
N SER A 13 -2.69 17.17 8.86
CA SER A 13 -1.87 16.38 9.75
C SER A 13 -2.28 14.94 9.51
N PRO A 14 -1.69 14.25 8.50
CA PRO A 14 -1.81 12.82 8.33
C PRO A 14 -0.99 12.18 9.46
N TYR A 15 -1.44 12.36 10.71
CA TYR A 15 -0.99 11.54 11.83
C TYR A 15 -1.45 10.12 11.51
N LEU A 16 -0.67 9.50 10.64
CA LEU A 16 -0.56 8.09 10.35
C LEU A 16 -1.93 7.43 10.40
N GLN A 17 -2.77 7.73 9.41
CA GLN A 17 -3.81 6.79 9.04
C GLN A 17 -3.06 5.54 8.58
N THR A 18 -2.70 4.71 9.55
CA THR A 18 -2.14 3.38 9.35
C THR A 18 -3.28 2.64 8.67
N SER A 19 -3.28 2.67 7.35
CA SER A 19 -4.20 1.89 6.53
C SER A 19 -3.86 0.44 6.84
N ASN A 20 -4.60 -0.12 7.79
CA ASN A 20 -4.42 -1.49 8.24
C ASN A 20 -5.02 -2.43 7.20
N GLN A 21 -4.39 -2.47 6.03
CA GLN A 21 -4.83 -3.26 4.90
C GLN A 21 -4.27 -4.68 5.02
N VAL A 22 -5.16 -5.66 5.08
CA VAL A 22 -4.78 -7.07 5.16
C VAL A 22 -4.76 -7.66 3.76
N PHE A 23 -3.66 -8.33 3.41
CA PHE A 23 -3.49 -9.07 2.16
C PHE A 23 -3.47 -10.56 2.46
N VAL A 24 -4.40 -11.31 1.86
CA VAL A 24 -4.59 -12.74 2.15
C VAL A 24 -3.98 -13.56 1.04
N PHE A 25 -3.13 -14.52 1.43
CA PHE A 25 -2.47 -15.42 0.49
C PHE A 25 -2.91 -16.85 0.77
N THR A 26 -3.26 -17.58 -0.29
CA THR A 26 -3.24 -19.04 -0.22
C THR A 26 -1.78 -19.51 -0.17
N THR A 27 -1.55 -20.75 0.28
CA THR A 27 -0.20 -21.33 0.27
C THR A 27 0.43 -21.30 -1.12
N GLN A 28 -0.35 -21.60 -2.17
CA GLN A 28 0.12 -21.53 -3.54
C GLN A 28 0.49 -20.09 -3.95
N LEU A 29 -0.37 -19.11 -3.66
CA LEU A 29 -0.13 -17.72 -4.03
C LEU A 29 1.12 -17.14 -3.33
N ALA A 30 1.36 -17.54 -2.08
CA ALA A 30 2.56 -17.14 -1.35
C ALA A 30 3.85 -17.67 -1.99
N ASN A 31 3.84 -18.90 -2.52
CA ASN A 31 4.98 -19.47 -3.23
C ASN A 31 5.25 -18.73 -4.55
N GLU A 32 4.21 -18.46 -5.32
CA GLU A 32 4.33 -17.70 -6.59
C GLU A 32 4.85 -16.28 -6.34
N ALA A 33 4.34 -15.62 -5.30
CA ALA A 33 4.82 -14.30 -4.90
C ALA A 33 6.30 -14.33 -4.48
N ALA A 34 6.72 -15.35 -3.73
CA ALA A 34 8.11 -15.52 -3.33
C ALA A 34 9.04 -15.73 -4.53
N ASP A 35 8.65 -16.59 -5.48
CA ASP A 35 9.41 -16.83 -6.70
C ASP A 35 9.58 -15.55 -7.52
N SER A 36 8.53 -14.74 -7.62
CA SER A 36 8.58 -13.48 -8.36
C SER A 36 9.50 -12.45 -7.71
N VAL A 37 9.55 -12.41 -6.37
CA VAL A 37 10.52 -11.59 -5.63
C VAL A 37 11.95 -12.09 -5.85
N LEU A 38 12.18 -13.41 -5.77
CA LEU A 38 13.50 -14.02 -6.00
C LEU A 38 14.03 -13.78 -7.42
N LYS A 39 13.14 -13.70 -8.40
CA LYS A 39 13.47 -13.35 -9.80
C LYS A 39 13.65 -11.85 -10.04
N ASN A 40 13.48 -11.01 -9.01
CA ASN A 40 13.47 -9.54 -9.11
C ASN A 40 12.39 -8.99 -10.05
N GLU A 41 11.30 -9.72 -10.25
CA GLU A 41 10.14 -9.25 -11.03
C GLU A 41 9.28 -8.30 -10.19
N HIS A 42 9.20 -8.53 -8.87
CA HIS A 42 8.50 -7.65 -7.93
C HIS A 42 9.38 -7.34 -6.70
N PRO A 43 9.26 -6.13 -6.12
CA PRO A 43 10.09 -5.72 -4.99
C PRO A 43 9.73 -6.42 -3.67
N ASN A 44 8.48 -6.89 -3.52
CA ASN A 44 8.01 -7.68 -2.38
C ASN A 44 6.69 -8.39 -2.74
N ILE A 45 6.23 -9.30 -1.87
CA ILE A 45 5.03 -10.11 -2.09
C ILE A 45 3.72 -9.29 -2.12
N ILE A 46 3.71 -8.09 -1.54
CA ILE A 46 2.52 -7.21 -1.55
C ILE A 46 2.36 -6.55 -2.92
N GLU A 47 3.47 -6.09 -3.52
CA GLU A 47 3.43 -5.52 -4.87
C GLU A 47 3.07 -6.58 -5.93
N TYR A 48 3.51 -7.83 -5.75
CA TYR A 48 3.01 -8.96 -6.54
C TYR A 48 1.49 -9.14 -6.36
N HIS A 49 0.98 -9.16 -5.13
CA HIS A 49 -0.45 -9.33 -4.89
C HIS A 49 -1.30 -8.20 -5.49
N LYS A 50 -0.79 -6.95 -5.50
CA LYS A 50 -1.47 -5.80 -6.11
C LYS A 50 -1.48 -5.83 -7.64
N SER A 51 -0.53 -6.51 -8.29
CA SER A 51 -0.48 -6.61 -9.76
C SER A 51 -1.50 -7.61 -10.32
N LEU A 52 -2.10 -8.45 -9.46
CA LEU A 52 -3.08 -9.45 -9.87
C LEU A 52 -4.46 -8.82 -10.14
N PRO A 53 -5.13 -9.20 -11.24
CA PRO A 53 -6.44 -8.66 -11.58
C PRO A 53 -7.55 -9.04 -10.57
N SER A 54 -7.38 -10.18 -9.88
CA SER A 54 -8.36 -10.73 -8.94
C SER A 54 -8.39 -10.02 -7.59
N THR A 55 -7.35 -9.25 -7.24
CA THR A 55 -7.25 -8.59 -5.93
C THR A 55 -7.89 -7.21 -5.93
N ALA A 56 -8.15 -6.62 -7.11
CA ALA A 56 -8.96 -5.41 -7.26
C ALA A 56 -10.44 -5.64 -6.91
N GLN A 57 -10.96 -6.87 -7.06
CA GLN A 57 -12.37 -7.18 -6.80
C GLN A 57 -12.71 -7.29 -5.31
N TYR A 58 -11.71 -7.49 -4.44
CA TYR A 58 -11.94 -7.69 -3.00
C TYR A 58 -11.80 -6.41 -2.16
N VAL A 59 -11.55 -5.27 -2.81
CA VAL A 59 -11.37 -3.95 -2.16
C VAL A 59 -12.54 -2.99 -2.44
N SER A 60 -13.68 -3.51 -2.93
CA SER A 60 -14.91 -2.74 -3.16
C SER A 60 -15.79 -2.66 -1.91
#